data_AF-A0A976E042-F1
#
_entry.id   AF-A0A976E042-F1
#
_cell.length_a   1.000
_cell.length_b   1.000
_cell.length_c   1.000
_cell.angle_alpha   90.00
_cell.angle_beta   90.00
_cell.angle_gamma   90.00
#
_symmetry.space_group_name_H-M   'P 1'
#
loop_
_entity.id
_entity.type
_entity.pdbx_description
1 polymer ?
#
loop_
_entity_poly.entity_id
_entity_poly.type
_entity_poly.pdbx_seq_one_letter_code
_entity_poly.pdbx_strand_id
1 'polypeptide(L)'
;MPFPGGQELLIAALPSFSAGSAVNLLLLPSDSKPTLIREPRSALRAIHLSPDAPAVDVLLNDKRVVRKLMFRQDSAFVHTLSGTRTVKVTPADNTATAVITADVNLPANQAVSVLALNKLASIEPAVIVDDGKAPTAGNSKLRVLHASAGVPAVDVYLTAPTATLPSTPTIGSLTYKASVPASGAAALQVPAGEYRVRLTLAGKTDVVYDSGAFKIKAREDLVVAAIPPKADAAMQPSPVDLLVVRTRGPNSLLKSQTSTMPPVTPTMVTTSLRALHASPQAPAVDLLIDDTSTVSALSFGNFSERAAVMEGMRSVKINVAGTSTTVLSATITIAKDTAYTAVAYDTPASLKALVLKDEVKPVFAGARGYIRIVNLISDVQGTATFTGSSTGAGAFGTAAPYGENSPGSKSVTVSYATATGQGQGQAAVGFNLEQGNYYTVYAIGSATSAGSNPVRLIVSRDSKAP
;
A
#
# COMPACT_ATOMS: atom_id res chain seq x y z
N MET A 1 -9.37 52.25 -4.97
CA MET A 1 -9.98 52.46 -6.30
C MET A 1 -9.62 53.87 -6.73
N PRO A 2 -8.92 54.09 -7.85
CA PRO A 2 -8.65 55.44 -8.33
C PRO A 2 -9.94 56.07 -8.88
N PHE A 3 -10.27 57.28 -8.41
CA PHE A 3 -11.41 58.04 -8.93
C PHE A 3 -10.94 58.86 -10.13
N PRO A 4 -11.57 58.72 -11.32
CA PRO A 4 -11.31 59.62 -12.44
C PRO A 4 -11.66 61.06 -12.02
N GLY A 5 -10.81 62.03 -12.34
CA GLY A 5 -11.10 63.44 -12.05
C GLY A 5 -12.34 63.91 -12.83
N GLY A 6 -13.20 64.69 -12.18
CA GLY A 6 -14.38 65.31 -12.79
C GLY A 6 -15.73 64.60 -12.61
N GLN A 7 -15.79 63.49 -11.87
CA GLN A 7 -17.06 62.81 -11.54
C GLN A 7 -17.69 63.32 -10.24
N GLU A 8 -19.01 63.52 -10.25
CA GLU A 8 -19.81 63.64 -9.03
C GLU A 8 -20.13 62.25 -8.48
N LEU A 9 -19.92 62.05 -7.18
CA LEU A 9 -20.10 60.77 -6.52
C LEU A 9 -21.04 60.92 -5.32
N LEU A 10 -22.20 60.28 -5.39
CA LEU A 10 -23.06 60.08 -4.23
C LEU A 10 -22.70 58.74 -3.57
N ILE A 11 -22.36 58.77 -2.28
CA ILE A 11 -22.10 57.57 -1.48
C ILE A 11 -23.27 57.39 -0.50
N ALA A 12 -24.00 56.29 -0.62
CA ALA A 12 -25.07 55.92 0.31
C ALA A 12 -24.63 54.75 1.20
N ALA A 13 -24.82 54.88 2.50
CA ALA A 13 -24.69 53.76 3.43
C ALA A 13 -25.98 52.95 3.45
N LEU A 14 -25.90 51.68 3.10
CA LEU A 14 -27.02 50.74 3.15
C LEU A 14 -26.84 49.80 4.34
N PRO A 15 -27.89 49.43 5.08
CA PRO A 15 -27.78 48.45 6.15
C PRO A 15 -27.19 47.13 5.62
N SER A 16 -26.27 46.55 6.39
CA SER A 16 -25.69 45.24 6.14
C SER A 16 -26.16 44.26 7.21
N PHE A 17 -26.66 43.11 6.77
CA PHE A 17 -27.10 42.03 7.65
C PHE A 17 -26.04 40.92 7.77
N SER A 18 -24.78 41.24 7.47
CA SER A 18 -23.66 40.28 7.56
C SER A 18 -22.70 40.68 8.69
N ALA A 19 -22.09 39.69 9.35
CA ALA A 19 -21.40 39.85 10.64
C ALA A 19 -20.08 40.65 10.63
N GLY A 20 -19.73 41.39 9.57
CA GLY A 20 -18.51 42.19 9.49
C GLY A 20 -18.73 43.68 9.65
N SER A 21 -19.40 44.30 8.68
CA SER A 21 -19.77 45.72 8.71
C SER A 21 -21.27 45.90 8.92
N ALA A 22 -21.63 46.91 9.71
CA ALA A 22 -23.02 47.35 9.90
C ALA A 22 -23.63 47.97 8.63
N VAL A 23 -22.79 48.40 7.67
CA VAL A 23 -23.21 49.05 6.42
C VAL A 23 -22.45 48.53 5.19
N ASN A 24 -23.13 48.46 4.05
CA ASN A 24 -22.52 48.40 2.71
C ASN A 24 -22.49 49.82 2.13
N LEU A 25 -21.52 50.13 1.26
CA LEU A 25 -21.48 51.43 0.58
C LEU A 25 -21.98 51.28 -0.85
N LEU A 26 -23.05 51.98 -1.22
CA LEU A 26 -23.48 52.12 -2.61
C LEU A 26 -22.90 53.40 -3.19
N LEU A 27 -22.01 53.26 -4.17
CA LEU A 27 -21.48 54.36 -4.95
C LEU A 27 -22.42 54.59 -6.14
N LEU A 28 -22.84 55.83 -6.33
CA LEU A 28 -23.68 56.30 -7.43
C LEU A 28 -22.92 57.42 -8.17
N PRO A 29 -22.10 57.07 -9.18
CA PRO A 29 -21.44 58.06 -10.03
C PRO A 29 -22.45 58.70 -11.00
N SER A 30 -22.21 59.95 -11.39
CA SER A 30 -23.08 60.70 -12.32
C SER A 30 -23.13 60.13 -13.74
N ASP A 31 -22.11 59.38 -14.17
CA ASP A 31 -21.92 58.92 -15.56
C ASP A 31 -21.69 57.40 -15.69
N SER A 32 -21.74 56.66 -14.58
CA SER A 32 -21.34 55.25 -14.50
C SER A 32 -22.34 54.44 -13.68
N LYS A 33 -22.31 53.10 -13.85
CA LYS A 33 -23.24 52.22 -13.15
C LYS A 33 -23.03 52.28 -11.62
N PRO A 34 -24.12 52.29 -10.82
CA PRO A 34 -24.00 52.21 -9.38
C PRO A 34 -23.23 50.95 -8.96
N THR A 35 -22.31 51.10 -8.02
CA THR A 35 -21.46 50.01 -7.52
C THR A 35 -21.68 49.81 -6.04
N LEU A 36 -22.14 48.62 -5.65
CA LEU A 36 -22.25 48.26 -4.25
C LEU A 36 -20.93 47.68 -3.75
N ILE A 37 -20.23 48.44 -2.91
CA ILE A 37 -19.07 47.98 -2.16
C ILE A 37 -19.58 47.19 -0.96
N ARG A 38 -19.37 45.88 -1.03
CA ARG A 38 -19.57 44.96 0.09
C ARG A 38 -18.21 44.60 0.67
N GLU A 39 -18.20 44.18 1.93
CA GLU A 39 -17.01 43.57 2.48
C GLU A 39 -16.62 42.32 1.67
N PRO A 40 -15.33 42.14 1.36
CA PRO A 40 -14.87 40.98 0.61
C PRO A 40 -15.15 39.70 1.41
N ARG A 41 -15.77 38.72 0.74
CA ARG A 41 -16.13 37.42 1.34
C ARG A 41 -15.27 36.30 0.76
N SER A 42 -15.21 35.20 1.49
CA SER A 42 -14.61 33.93 1.05
C SER A 42 -15.55 32.78 1.41
N ALA A 43 -15.35 31.62 0.79
CA ALA A 43 -16.11 30.41 1.07
C ALA A 43 -15.15 29.32 1.57
N LEU A 44 -15.36 28.82 2.78
CA LEU A 44 -14.54 27.75 3.37
C LEU A 44 -15.32 26.43 3.34
N ARG A 45 -14.66 25.33 2.97
CA ARG A 45 -15.21 23.98 3.12
C ARG A 45 -14.18 23.09 3.79
N ALA A 46 -14.65 22.24 4.71
CA ALA A 46 -13.82 21.25 5.37
C ALA A 46 -13.99 19.89 4.72
N ILE A 47 -12.91 19.12 4.60
CA ILE A 47 -12.91 17.74 4.10
C ILE A 47 -12.14 16.87 5.09
N HIS A 48 -12.77 15.81 5.57
CA HIS A 48 -12.15 14.96 6.58
C HIS A 48 -11.53 13.71 5.97
N LEU A 49 -10.19 13.66 5.87
CA LEU A 49 -9.42 12.58 5.25
C LEU A 49 -8.51 11.84 6.23
N SER A 50 -8.73 11.97 7.54
CA SER A 50 -8.00 11.20 8.56
C SER A 50 -8.69 9.86 8.80
N PRO A 51 -8.01 8.71 8.60
CA PRO A 51 -8.66 7.40 8.50
C PRO A 51 -9.06 6.74 9.83
N ASP A 52 -8.44 7.15 10.95
CA ASP A 52 -8.65 6.66 12.31
C ASP A 52 -9.23 7.74 13.25
N ALA A 53 -9.41 8.97 12.77
CA ALA A 53 -10.07 10.01 13.54
C ALA A 53 -11.60 9.75 13.59
N PRO A 54 -12.24 9.96 14.75
CA PRO A 54 -13.69 9.95 14.85
C PRO A 54 -14.27 11.15 14.09
N ALA A 55 -15.61 11.21 14.00
CA ALA A 55 -16.27 12.39 13.42
C ALA A 55 -15.83 13.68 14.13
N VAL A 56 -15.68 14.76 13.36
CA VAL A 56 -15.15 16.05 13.86
C VAL A 56 -16.16 17.19 13.71
N ASP A 57 -16.06 18.15 14.62
CA ASP A 57 -16.67 19.47 14.47
C ASP A 57 -15.59 20.46 13.96
N VAL A 58 -16.01 21.44 13.15
CA VAL A 58 -15.12 22.51 12.66
C VAL A 58 -15.63 23.85 13.17
N LEU A 59 -14.73 24.60 13.79
CA LEU A 59 -15.00 25.92 14.32
C LEU A 59 -14.21 26.96 13.52
N LEU A 60 -14.84 28.10 13.28
CA LEU A 60 -14.25 29.27 12.64
C LEU A 60 -14.35 30.43 13.63
N ASN A 61 -13.21 30.97 14.07
CA ASN A 61 -13.12 31.96 15.15
C ASN A 61 -13.95 31.54 16.37
N ASP A 62 -13.71 30.32 16.87
CA ASP A 62 -14.39 29.71 18.03
C ASP A 62 -15.90 29.47 17.90
N LYS A 63 -16.50 29.81 16.76
CA LYS A 63 -17.88 29.44 16.45
C LYS A 63 -17.92 28.17 15.64
N ARG A 64 -18.62 27.14 16.13
CA ARG A 64 -18.86 25.91 15.36
C ARG A 64 -19.67 26.21 14.09
N VAL A 65 -19.14 25.79 12.94
CA VAL A 65 -19.71 25.99 11.61
C VAL A 65 -19.98 24.68 10.86
N VAL A 66 -19.30 23.60 11.22
CA VAL A 66 -19.57 22.24 10.73
C VAL A 66 -19.70 21.30 11.91
N ARG A 67 -20.63 20.36 11.85
CA ARG A 67 -20.92 19.40 12.92
C ARG A 67 -20.86 17.97 12.38
N LYS A 68 -20.25 17.05 13.15
CA LYS A 68 -20.22 15.61 12.86
C LYS A 68 -19.72 15.26 11.44
N LEU A 69 -18.69 15.94 10.96
CA LEU A 69 -18.07 15.62 9.67
C LEU A 69 -17.33 14.29 9.77
N MET A 70 -17.75 13.28 9.02
CA MET A 70 -17.15 11.94 9.06
C MET A 70 -16.01 11.79 8.04
N PHE A 71 -15.16 10.79 8.23
CA PHE A 71 -14.13 10.42 7.25
C PHE A 71 -14.72 10.24 5.84
N ARG A 72 -14.02 10.77 4.83
CA ARG A 72 -14.41 10.83 3.39
C ARG A 72 -15.58 11.75 3.06
N GLN A 73 -16.05 12.53 4.03
CA GLN A 73 -17.06 13.56 3.80
C GLN A 73 -16.43 14.94 3.68
N ASP A 74 -17.16 15.80 3.00
CA ASP A 74 -16.95 17.24 2.96
C ASP A 74 -18.18 17.97 3.49
N SER A 75 -17.95 19.19 4.01
CA SER A 75 -19.02 20.06 4.46
C SER A 75 -19.65 20.83 3.30
N ALA A 76 -20.80 21.47 3.55
CA ALA A 76 -21.19 22.59 2.70
C ALA A 76 -20.17 23.75 2.82
N PHE A 77 -20.20 24.67 1.86
CA PHE A 77 -19.41 25.90 1.95
C PHE A 77 -19.97 26.82 3.05
N VAL A 78 -19.09 27.22 3.95
CA VAL A 78 -19.31 28.22 4.98
C VAL A 78 -18.83 29.57 4.44
N HIS A 79 -19.77 30.49 4.23
CA HIS A 79 -19.44 31.83 3.75
C HIS A 79 -19.03 32.74 4.90
N THR A 80 -17.82 33.27 4.83
CA THR A 80 -17.24 34.16 5.83
C THR A 80 -16.60 35.38 5.16
N LEU A 81 -16.13 36.32 5.97
CA LEU A 81 -15.32 37.43 5.49
C LEU A 81 -13.93 36.95 5.10
N SER A 82 -13.35 37.54 4.05
CA SER A 82 -11.97 37.26 3.67
C SER A 82 -10.96 37.69 4.74
N GLY A 83 -9.70 37.32 4.54
CA GLY A 83 -8.59 37.54 5.47
C GLY A 83 -8.27 36.30 6.31
N THR A 84 -7.32 36.45 7.22
CA THR A 84 -6.91 35.36 8.13
C THR A 84 -8.03 35.02 9.10
N ARG A 85 -8.34 33.73 9.23
CA ARG A 85 -9.32 33.20 10.19
C ARG A 85 -8.73 32.02 10.93
N THR A 86 -8.99 31.93 12.22
CA THR A 86 -8.59 30.76 13.01
C THR A 86 -9.60 29.65 12.76
N VAL A 87 -9.12 28.53 12.22
CA VAL A 87 -9.88 27.30 12.02
C VAL A 87 -9.45 26.30 13.08
N LYS A 88 -10.41 25.78 13.83
CA LYS A 88 -10.19 24.70 14.80
C LYS A 88 -10.97 23.46 14.40
N VAL A 89 -10.36 22.30 14.58
CA VAL A 89 -11.01 21.00 14.43
C VAL A 89 -11.03 20.35 15.80
N THR A 90 -12.20 19.88 16.22
CA THR A 90 -12.39 19.20 17.50
C THR A 90 -13.09 17.86 17.25
N PRO A 91 -12.98 16.87 18.16
CA PRO A 91 -13.89 15.72 18.13
C PRO A 91 -15.34 16.20 18.13
N ALA A 92 -16.21 15.49 17.42
CA ALA A 92 -17.63 15.83 17.35
C ALA A 92 -18.23 15.87 18.76
N ASP A 93 -19.09 16.87 19.01
CA ASP A 93 -19.74 17.07 20.31
C ASP A 93 -18.81 17.41 21.49
N ASN A 94 -17.50 17.55 21.26
CA ASN A 94 -16.54 17.97 22.28
C ASN A 94 -15.68 19.14 21.78
N THR A 95 -16.05 20.37 22.17
CA THR A 95 -15.31 21.58 21.79
C THR A 95 -14.15 21.92 22.74
N ALA A 96 -13.93 21.15 23.82
CA ALA A 96 -12.91 21.43 24.82
C ALA A 96 -11.50 21.01 24.37
N THR A 97 -11.39 20.12 23.37
CA THR A 97 -10.11 19.59 22.87
C THR A 97 -9.99 19.88 21.37
N ALA A 98 -9.15 20.85 21.00
CA ALA A 98 -8.80 21.09 19.61
C ALA A 98 -7.68 20.13 19.18
N VAL A 99 -7.95 19.30 18.17
CA VAL A 99 -6.97 18.41 17.54
C VAL A 99 -6.19 19.11 16.43
N ILE A 100 -6.76 20.15 15.84
CA ILE A 100 -6.08 21.09 14.94
C ILE A 100 -6.48 22.50 15.34
N THR A 101 -5.51 23.41 15.41
CA THR A 101 -5.74 24.86 15.44
C THR A 101 -4.77 25.50 14.45
N ALA A 102 -5.31 26.23 13.47
CA ALA A 102 -4.49 26.88 12.45
C ALA A 102 -5.13 28.19 11.99
N ASP A 103 -4.28 29.18 11.71
CA ASP A 103 -4.69 30.39 11.01
C ASP A 103 -4.66 30.15 9.50
N VAL A 104 -5.83 30.25 8.87
CA VAL A 104 -6.02 30.02 7.44
C VAL A 104 -6.29 31.36 6.77
N ASN A 105 -5.46 31.72 5.80
CA ASN A 105 -5.74 32.86 4.93
C ASN A 105 -6.89 32.53 3.98
N LEU A 106 -7.95 33.32 4.01
CA LEU A 106 -9.11 33.17 3.13
C LEU A 106 -9.16 34.34 2.13
N PRO A 107 -8.67 34.16 0.88
CA PRO A 107 -8.64 35.25 -0.09
C PRO A 107 -10.05 35.72 -0.49
N ALA A 108 -10.16 37.00 -0.81
CA ALA A 108 -11.41 37.58 -1.30
C ALA A 108 -11.90 36.90 -2.58
N ASN A 109 -13.20 36.62 -2.62
CA ASN A 109 -13.90 36.01 -3.75
C ASN A 109 -13.38 34.64 -4.18
N GLN A 110 -12.71 33.91 -3.29
CA GLN A 110 -12.21 32.56 -3.55
C GLN A 110 -12.84 31.53 -2.62
N ALA A 111 -12.93 30.30 -3.11
CA ALA A 111 -13.30 29.14 -2.34
C ALA A 111 -12.03 28.45 -1.81
N VAL A 112 -12.04 28.04 -0.55
CA VAL A 112 -10.92 27.41 0.13
C VAL A 112 -11.39 26.07 0.69
N SER A 113 -10.71 25.00 0.31
CA SER A 113 -10.90 23.66 0.88
C SER A 113 -9.79 23.38 1.89
N VAL A 114 -10.15 23.13 3.13
CA VAL A 114 -9.24 22.68 4.18
C VAL A 114 -9.46 21.19 4.41
N LEU A 115 -8.42 20.41 4.19
CA LEU A 115 -8.45 18.95 4.28
C LEU A 115 -7.66 18.50 5.49
N ALA A 116 -8.25 17.69 6.36
CA ALA A 116 -7.54 17.08 7.48
C ALA A 116 -6.96 15.73 7.04
N LEU A 117 -5.63 15.62 7.01
CA LEU A 117 -4.88 14.47 6.52
C LEU A 117 -4.20 13.70 7.65
N ASN A 118 -3.63 12.55 7.31
CA ASN A 118 -2.86 11.66 8.18
C ASN A 118 -3.70 11.05 9.32
N LYS A 119 -3.08 10.21 10.15
CA LYS A 119 -3.71 9.60 11.33
C LYS A 119 -3.96 10.63 12.43
N LEU A 120 -4.94 10.39 13.31
CA LEU A 120 -5.32 11.28 14.40
C LEU A 120 -4.12 11.72 15.25
N ALA A 121 -3.20 10.80 15.54
CA ALA A 121 -2.00 11.07 16.35
C ALA A 121 -0.98 12.01 15.67
N SER A 122 -1.10 12.24 14.36
CA SER A 122 -0.21 13.11 13.57
C SER A 122 -1.00 13.92 12.55
N ILE A 123 -2.23 14.28 12.92
CA ILE A 123 -3.18 14.91 12.01
C ILE A 123 -2.65 16.27 11.54
N GLU A 124 -2.81 16.56 10.26
CA GLU A 124 -2.24 17.76 9.65
C GLU A 124 -3.13 18.33 8.55
N PRO A 125 -3.20 19.67 8.41
CA PRO A 125 -4.01 20.29 7.38
C PRO A 125 -3.30 20.35 6.01
N ALA A 126 -4.08 20.21 4.95
CA ALA A 126 -3.76 20.68 3.61
C ALA A 126 -4.79 21.72 3.17
N VAL A 127 -4.36 22.78 2.48
CA VAL A 127 -5.23 23.87 2.04
C VAL A 127 -5.16 24.01 0.53
N ILE A 128 -6.30 23.85 -0.13
CA ILE A 128 -6.46 24.08 -1.56
C ILE A 128 -7.32 25.30 -1.76
N VAL A 129 -6.72 26.34 -2.33
CA VAL A 129 -7.39 27.56 -2.74
C VAL A 129 -7.82 27.41 -4.20
N ASP A 130 -9.10 27.64 -4.48
CA ASP A 130 -9.65 27.67 -5.83
C ASP A 130 -9.24 28.97 -6.54
N ASP A 131 -9.02 28.89 -7.86
CA ASP A 131 -8.64 30.03 -8.70
C ASP A 131 -9.79 31.03 -8.95
N GLY A 132 -11.00 30.72 -8.48
CA GLY A 132 -12.20 31.52 -8.64
C GLY A 132 -12.75 31.51 -10.06
N LYS A 133 -12.14 30.76 -10.99
CA LYS A 133 -12.53 30.74 -12.39
C LYS A 133 -13.52 29.63 -12.68
N ALA A 134 -14.49 29.89 -13.54
CA ALA A 134 -15.39 28.85 -14.04
C ALA A 134 -14.62 27.91 -15.00
N PRO A 135 -15.01 26.62 -15.08
CA PRO A 135 -14.53 25.74 -16.14
C PRO A 135 -14.85 26.34 -17.53
N THR A 136 -13.95 26.12 -18.48
CA THR A 136 -14.20 26.49 -19.89
C THR A 136 -15.34 25.65 -20.48
N ALA A 137 -16.01 26.16 -21.52
CA ALA A 137 -17.16 25.46 -22.10
C ALA A 137 -16.79 24.04 -22.55
N GLY A 138 -17.58 23.04 -22.14
CA GLY A 138 -17.33 21.62 -22.42
C GLY A 138 -16.35 20.92 -21.45
N ASN A 139 -15.63 21.68 -20.62
CA ASN A 139 -14.63 21.16 -19.69
C ASN A 139 -15.09 21.24 -18.23
N SER A 140 -14.29 20.62 -17.37
CA SER A 140 -14.37 20.63 -15.90
C SER A 140 -13.01 20.91 -15.29
N LYS A 141 -13.01 21.48 -14.09
CA LYS A 141 -11.79 21.72 -13.33
C LYS A 141 -11.40 20.46 -12.55
N LEU A 142 -10.13 20.09 -12.62
CA LEU A 142 -9.55 18.99 -11.86
C LEU A 142 -8.34 19.48 -11.06
N ARG A 143 -8.35 19.16 -9.77
CA ARG A 143 -7.19 19.22 -8.87
C ARG A 143 -6.98 17.85 -8.27
N VAL A 144 -5.73 17.42 -8.20
CA VAL A 144 -5.36 16.12 -7.63
C VAL A 144 -4.50 16.36 -6.41
N LEU A 145 -4.83 15.72 -5.29
CA LEU A 145 -4.11 15.81 -4.03
C LEU A 145 -3.61 14.42 -3.63
N HIS A 146 -2.34 14.32 -3.23
CA HIS A 146 -1.88 13.12 -2.55
C HIS A 146 -2.06 13.24 -1.03
N ALA A 147 -3.04 12.53 -0.50
CA ALA A 147 -3.52 12.63 0.87
C ALA A 147 -3.19 11.41 1.75
N SER A 148 -2.25 10.54 1.33
CA SER A 148 -1.88 9.32 2.06
C SER A 148 -0.40 9.35 2.45
N ALA A 149 -0.13 9.59 3.74
CA ALA A 149 1.23 9.76 4.26
C ALA A 149 2.10 8.49 4.18
N GLY A 150 1.47 7.31 4.21
CA GLY A 150 2.15 6.02 4.15
C GLY A 150 2.47 5.54 2.73
N VAL A 151 2.23 6.37 1.71
CA VAL A 151 2.41 6.01 0.30
C VAL A 151 3.47 6.94 -0.30
N PRO A 152 4.50 6.41 -0.99
CA PRO A 152 5.49 7.21 -1.68
C PRO A 152 4.89 8.06 -2.81
N ALA A 153 5.71 8.95 -3.38
CA ALA A 153 5.28 9.76 -4.52
C ALA A 153 4.77 8.90 -5.68
N VAL A 154 3.70 9.35 -6.33
CA VAL A 154 3.02 8.62 -7.40
C VAL A 154 2.98 9.41 -8.70
N ASP A 155 3.01 8.71 -9.81
CA ASP A 155 2.62 9.24 -11.11
C ASP A 155 1.13 8.98 -11.34
N VAL A 156 0.40 10.01 -11.79
CA VAL A 156 -1.04 9.96 -12.04
C VAL A 156 -1.30 10.00 -13.54
N TYR A 157 -2.06 9.02 -14.02
CA TYR A 157 -2.47 8.91 -15.41
C TYR A 157 -3.97 9.06 -15.51
N LEU A 158 -4.43 10.06 -16.25
CA LEU A 158 -5.83 10.25 -16.59
C LEU A 158 -6.02 9.97 -18.08
N THR A 159 -6.74 8.91 -18.42
CA THR A 159 -6.90 8.47 -19.81
C THR A 159 -8.35 8.09 -20.11
N ALA A 160 -8.67 7.90 -21.39
CA ALA A 160 -9.89 7.18 -21.76
C ALA A 160 -9.89 5.75 -21.16
N PRO A 161 -11.07 5.13 -20.93
CA PRO A 161 -11.17 3.87 -20.17
C PRO A 161 -10.39 2.69 -20.77
N THR A 162 -10.35 2.60 -22.09
CA THR A 162 -9.71 1.51 -22.86
C THR A 162 -8.31 1.87 -23.37
N ALA A 163 -7.83 3.09 -23.10
CA ALA A 163 -6.51 3.52 -23.56
C ALA A 163 -5.39 2.75 -22.84
N THR A 164 -4.35 2.39 -23.59
CA THR A 164 -3.10 1.88 -23.00
C THR A 164 -2.46 2.92 -22.08
N LEU A 165 -1.63 2.48 -21.13
CA LEU A 165 -0.93 3.41 -20.24
C LEU A 165 0.12 4.17 -21.08
N PRO A 166 0.06 5.51 -21.16
CA PRO A 166 1.05 6.28 -21.91
C PRO A 166 2.40 6.27 -21.18
N SER A 167 3.48 6.53 -21.91
CA SER A 167 4.84 6.62 -21.32
C SER A 167 5.04 7.84 -20.43
N THR A 168 4.22 8.88 -20.61
CA THR A 168 4.26 10.11 -19.81
C THR A 168 3.01 10.22 -18.94
N PRO A 169 3.17 10.47 -17.63
CA PRO A 169 2.03 10.68 -16.75
C PRO A 169 1.37 12.02 -16.98
N THR A 170 0.07 12.11 -16.67
CA THR A 170 -0.67 13.38 -16.66
C THR A 170 -0.14 14.29 -15.55
N ILE A 171 0.20 13.72 -14.40
CA ILE A 171 0.86 14.40 -13.28
C ILE A 171 1.99 13.50 -12.81
N GLY A 172 3.24 13.93 -13.00
CA GLY A 172 4.41 13.19 -12.55
C GLY A 172 4.79 13.51 -11.11
N SER A 173 5.26 12.50 -10.37
CA SER A 173 5.90 12.62 -9.06
C SER A 173 5.11 13.45 -8.05
N LEU A 174 3.80 13.20 -7.96
CA LEU A 174 2.93 13.82 -6.97
C LEU A 174 3.31 13.32 -5.58
N THR A 175 3.90 14.18 -4.76
CA THR A 175 4.34 13.86 -3.39
C THR A 175 3.22 14.06 -2.37
N TYR A 176 3.33 13.39 -1.21
CA TYR A 176 2.40 13.58 -0.10
C TYR A 176 2.19 15.06 0.25
N LYS A 177 0.93 15.44 0.52
CA LYS A 177 0.44 16.81 0.74
C LYS A 177 0.50 17.76 -0.46
N ALA A 178 1.18 17.41 -1.55
CA ALA A 178 1.16 18.24 -2.74
C ALA A 178 -0.18 18.13 -3.46
N SER A 179 -0.69 19.27 -3.93
CA SER A 179 -1.77 19.32 -4.91
C SER A 179 -1.23 19.73 -6.27
N VAL A 180 -1.75 19.11 -7.32
CA VAL A 180 -1.51 19.55 -8.71
C VAL A 180 -2.86 19.86 -9.36
N PRO A 181 -3.05 21.08 -9.88
CA PRO A 181 -2.15 22.22 -9.79
C PRO A 181 -1.94 22.70 -8.34
N ALA A 182 -0.87 23.47 -8.10
CA ALA A 182 -0.59 24.01 -6.78
C ALA A 182 -1.76 24.87 -6.28
N SER A 183 -1.92 24.99 -4.96
CA SER A 183 -2.97 25.80 -4.35
C SER A 183 -2.99 27.24 -4.89
N GLY A 184 -4.16 27.72 -5.33
CA GLY A 184 -4.34 29.03 -5.97
C GLY A 184 -3.96 29.10 -7.46
N ALA A 185 -3.31 28.06 -8.01
CA ALA A 185 -3.02 27.99 -9.44
C ALA A 185 -4.27 27.58 -10.25
N ALA A 186 -4.24 27.89 -11.55
CA ALA A 186 -5.32 27.53 -12.46
C ALA A 186 -5.50 26.00 -12.50
N ALA A 187 -6.74 25.53 -12.30
CA ALA A 187 -7.02 24.09 -12.30
C ALA A 187 -6.82 23.46 -13.69
N LEU A 188 -6.55 22.15 -13.73
CA LEU A 188 -6.52 21.41 -14.99
C LEU A 188 -7.90 21.43 -15.63
N GLN A 189 -7.98 21.80 -16.91
CA GLN A 189 -9.22 21.75 -17.69
C GLN A 189 -9.30 20.37 -18.35
N VAL A 190 -10.29 19.58 -17.96
CA VAL A 190 -10.52 18.22 -18.47
C VAL A 190 -11.86 18.20 -19.21
N PRO A 191 -11.91 17.75 -20.47
CA PRO A 191 -13.17 17.57 -21.18
C PRO A 191 -14.16 16.68 -20.44
N ALA A 192 -15.45 16.94 -20.63
CA ALA A 192 -16.46 16.00 -20.15
C ALA A 192 -16.34 14.67 -20.90
N GLY A 193 -16.40 13.55 -20.17
CA GLY A 193 -16.20 12.24 -20.76
C GLY A 193 -16.10 11.13 -19.73
N GLU A 194 -15.88 9.92 -20.22
CA GLU A 194 -15.49 8.79 -19.38
C GLU A 194 -13.97 8.69 -19.31
N TYR A 195 -13.48 8.42 -18.10
CA TYR A 195 -12.07 8.39 -17.79
C TYR A 195 -11.73 7.20 -16.91
N ARG A 196 -10.45 6.87 -16.87
CA ARG A 196 -9.84 5.92 -15.94
C ARG A 196 -8.61 6.59 -15.35
N VAL A 197 -8.48 6.57 -14.03
CA VAL A 197 -7.28 6.99 -13.32
C VAL A 197 -6.45 5.77 -12.98
N ARG A 198 -5.18 5.80 -13.36
CA ARG A 198 -4.18 4.81 -12.96
C ARG A 198 -3.05 5.50 -12.22
N LEU A 199 -2.54 4.85 -11.18
CA LEU A 199 -1.37 5.32 -10.44
C LEU A 199 -0.22 4.34 -10.60
N THR A 200 0.98 4.85 -10.76
CA THR A 200 2.23 4.08 -10.61
C THR A 200 3.08 4.74 -9.52
N LEU A 201 4.08 4.05 -8.99
CA LEU A 201 5.12 4.72 -8.21
C LEU A 201 5.89 5.68 -9.13
N ALA A 202 6.31 6.83 -8.61
CA ALA A 202 7.01 7.84 -9.40
C ALA A 202 8.21 7.25 -10.18
N GLY A 203 8.22 7.48 -11.51
CA GLY A 203 9.25 6.98 -12.41
C GLY A 203 9.16 5.48 -12.72
N LYS A 204 8.08 4.80 -12.33
CA LYS A 204 7.81 3.39 -12.63
C LYS A 204 6.62 3.25 -13.56
N THR A 205 6.52 2.10 -14.23
CA THR A 205 5.46 1.79 -15.19
C THR A 205 4.39 0.85 -14.65
N ASP A 206 4.63 0.23 -13.50
CA ASP A 206 3.72 -0.74 -12.92
C ASP A 206 2.53 -0.03 -12.27
N VAL A 207 1.33 -0.35 -12.74
CA VAL A 207 0.07 0.20 -12.21
C VAL A 207 -0.24 -0.44 -10.87
N VAL A 208 -0.24 0.38 -9.82
CA VAL A 208 -0.51 -0.02 -8.43
C VAL A 208 -1.91 0.40 -7.94
N TYR A 209 -2.63 1.17 -8.75
CA TYR A 209 -4.01 1.55 -8.52
C TYR A 209 -4.71 1.72 -9.86
N ASP A 210 -5.95 1.25 -9.95
CA ASP A 210 -6.80 1.45 -11.11
C ASP A 210 -8.24 1.79 -10.72
N SER A 211 -8.75 2.96 -11.10
CA SER A 211 -10.10 3.36 -10.71
C SER A 211 -11.22 2.59 -11.41
N GLY A 212 -10.92 1.86 -12.49
CA GLY A 212 -11.91 1.53 -13.50
C GLY A 212 -12.44 2.78 -14.21
N ALA A 213 -13.51 2.61 -15.00
CA ALA A 213 -14.16 3.72 -15.67
C ALA A 213 -14.98 4.57 -14.68
N PHE A 214 -14.86 5.89 -14.77
CA PHE A 214 -15.71 6.85 -14.09
C PHE A 214 -16.00 8.05 -14.99
N LYS A 215 -17.13 8.72 -14.76
CA LYS A 215 -17.60 9.83 -15.59
C LYS A 215 -17.26 11.18 -14.96
N ILE A 216 -16.69 12.07 -15.76
CA ILE A 216 -16.55 13.50 -15.49
C ILE A 216 -17.59 14.23 -16.35
N LYS A 217 -18.51 14.97 -15.71
CA LYS A 217 -19.52 15.76 -16.43
C LYS A 217 -18.97 17.15 -16.73
N ALA A 218 -19.51 17.85 -17.72
CA ALA A 218 -19.12 19.23 -18.01
C ALA A 218 -19.47 20.18 -16.86
N ARG A 219 -18.68 21.25 -16.70
CA ARG A 219 -18.86 22.29 -15.68
C ARG A 219 -18.76 21.78 -14.24
N GLU A 220 -18.09 20.66 -14.00
CA GLU A 220 -17.74 20.18 -12.67
C GLU A 220 -16.48 20.89 -12.17
N ASP A 221 -16.33 20.91 -10.85
CA ASP A 221 -15.13 21.36 -10.15
C ASP A 221 -14.77 20.27 -9.14
N LEU A 222 -13.67 19.57 -9.42
CA LEU A 222 -13.30 18.31 -8.81
C LEU A 222 -12.00 18.45 -8.03
N VAL A 223 -12.02 17.96 -6.80
CA VAL A 223 -10.80 17.62 -6.05
C VAL A 223 -10.76 16.10 -5.94
N VAL A 224 -9.75 15.49 -6.56
CA VAL A 224 -9.50 14.05 -6.48
C VAL A 224 -8.36 13.82 -5.50
N ALA A 225 -8.64 13.18 -4.37
CA ALA A 225 -7.65 12.93 -3.33
C ALA A 225 -7.30 11.44 -3.26
N ALA A 226 -6.01 11.11 -3.35
CA ALA A 226 -5.51 9.76 -3.05
C ALA A 226 -5.40 9.59 -1.53
N ILE A 227 -6.36 8.88 -0.94
CA ILE A 227 -6.56 8.77 0.50
C ILE A 227 -6.25 7.36 1.00
N PRO A 228 -5.82 7.19 2.25
CA PRO A 228 -5.67 5.85 2.82
C PRO A 228 -7.04 5.14 2.95
N PRO A 229 -7.05 3.80 3.03
CA PRO A 229 -8.21 3.06 3.50
C PRO A 229 -8.62 3.54 4.91
N LYS A 230 -9.87 3.27 5.30
CA LYS A 230 -10.26 3.43 6.71
C LYS A 230 -9.34 2.54 7.58
N ALA A 231 -9.01 2.98 8.79
CA ALA A 231 -7.99 2.33 9.63
C ALA A 231 -8.23 0.83 9.90
N ASP A 232 -9.49 0.39 9.84
CA ASP A 232 -9.90 -1.02 10.03
C ASP A 232 -10.53 -1.62 8.77
N ALA A 233 -10.28 -1.03 7.59
CA ALA A 233 -10.78 -1.60 6.35
C ALA A 233 -10.10 -2.95 6.08
N ALA A 234 -10.86 -3.88 5.49
CA ALA A 234 -10.31 -5.12 4.97
C ALA A 234 -9.14 -4.84 4.02
N MET A 235 -8.20 -5.78 3.95
CA MET A 235 -7.06 -5.72 3.04
C MET A 235 -7.55 -5.45 1.62
N GLN A 236 -6.97 -4.44 0.97
CA GLN A 236 -7.35 -4.02 -0.37
C GLN A 236 -6.12 -4.03 -1.30
N PRO A 237 -6.32 -4.21 -2.63
CA PRO A 237 -5.21 -4.39 -3.58
C PRO A 237 -4.26 -3.20 -3.67
N SER A 238 -4.73 -2.00 -3.31
CA SER A 238 -3.95 -0.76 -3.38
C SER A 238 -3.92 -0.05 -2.02
N PRO A 239 -2.79 0.56 -1.62
CA PRO A 239 -2.70 1.28 -0.35
C PRO A 239 -3.48 2.61 -0.33
N VAL A 240 -4.16 2.98 -1.43
CA VAL A 240 -5.02 4.16 -1.53
C VAL A 240 -6.36 3.85 -2.18
N ASP A 241 -7.36 4.67 -1.85
CA ASP A 241 -8.56 4.91 -2.65
C ASP A 241 -8.48 6.31 -3.29
N LEU A 242 -9.22 6.55 -4.37
CA LEU A 242 -9.42 7.91 -4.87
C LEU A 242 -10.79 8.44 -4.45
N LEU A 243 -10.80 9.46 -3.60
CA LEU A 243 -12.01 10.21 -3.28
C LEU A 243 -12.17 11.37 -4.28
N VAL A 244 -13.22 11.30 -5.09
CA VAL A 244 -13.65 12.36 -5.99
C VAL A 244 -14.65 13.25 -5.26
N VAL A 245 -14.20 14.42 -4.85
CA VAL A 245 -15.02 15.40 -4.15
C VAL A 245 -15.56 16.41 -5.16
N ARG A 246 -16.88 16.57 -5.21
CA ARG A 246 -17.55 17.44 -6.18
C ARG A 246 -18.08 18.68 -5.49
N THR A 247 -17.86 19.85 -6.08
CA THR A 247 -18.52 21.08 -5.60
C THR A 247 -20.05 21.02 -5.74
N ARG A 248 -20.57 20.24 -6.69
CA ARG A 248 -22.01 20.00 -6.88
C ARG A 248 -22.30 18.51 -7.00
N GLY A 249 -23.14 18.01 -6.10
CA GLY A 249 -23.56 16.60 -6.06
C GLY A 249 -22.71 15.76 -5.11
N PRO A 250 -23.01 14.45 -5.02
CA PRO A 250 -22.35 13.57 -4.07
C PRO A 250 -20.90 13.27 -4.49
N ASN A 251 -20.08 13.00 -3.47
CA ASN A 251 -18.75 12.46 -3.67
C ASN A 251 -18.82 11.05 -4.24
N SER A 252 -17.79 10.66 -4.98
CA SER A 252 -17.59 9.27 -5.37
C SER A 252 -16.30 8.76 -4.78
N LEU A 253 -16.36 7.57 -4.20
CA LEU A 253 -15.17 6.82 -3.83
C LEU A 253 -14.87 5.84 -4.95
N LEU A 254 -13.74 6.02 -5.60
CA LEU A 254 -13.19 5.06 -6.53
C LEU A 254 -12.24 4.16 -5.73
N LYS A 255 -12.50 2.85 -5.78
CA LYS A 255 -11.63 1.84 -5.21
C LYS A 255 -10.78 1.24 -6.32
N SER A 256 -9.60 0.74 -5.97
CA SER A 256 -8.81 0.04 -6.97
C SER A 256 -9.56 -1.19 -7.46
N GLN A 257 -9.79 -1.26 -8.77
CA GLN A 257 -10.18 -2.49 -9.41
C GLN A 257 -8.97 -3.40 -9.45
N THR A 258 -9.17 -4.70 -9.22
CA THR A 258 -8.22 -5.71 -9.64
C THR A 258 -8.16 -5.61 -11.16
N SER A 259 -7.06 -5.10 -11.71
CA SER A 259 -6.88 -4.84 -13.15
C SER A 259 -7.53 -5.92 -14.00
N THR A 260 -8.70 -5.63 -14.60
CA THR A 260 -9.18 -6.41 -15.75
C THR A 260 -8.44 -5.90 -16.98
N MET A 261 -7.15 -6.21 -17.04
CA MET A 261 -6.55 -6.60 -18.32
C MET A 261 -7.19 -7.94 -18.74
N PRO A 262 -7.11 -8.37 -20.01
CA PRO A 262 -7.46 -9.74 -20.40
C PRO A 262 -6.82 -10.73 -19.41
N PRO A 263 -7.49 -11.85 -19.08
CA PRO A 263 -7.33 -12.54 -17.81
C PRO A 263 -5.87 -12.90 -17.57
N VAL A 264 -5.26 -12.24 -16.59
CA VAL A 264 -4.16 -12.83 -15.84
C VAL A 264 -4.74 -13.25 -14.50
N THR A 265 -4.68 -14.55 -14.24
CA THR A 265 -5.05 -15.18 -12.99
C THR A 265 -4.53 -14.36 -11.81
N PRO A 266 -5.37 -13.95 -10.84
CA PRO A 266 -4.93 -13.06 -9.77
C PRO A 266 -3.90 -13.76 -8.87
N THR A 267 -2.65 -13.29 -8.89
CA THR A 267 -1.67 -13.65 -7.85
C THR A 267 -1.95 -12.78 -6.63
N MET A 268 -2.79 -13.26 -5.72
CA MET A 268 -2.93 -12.68 -4.38
C MET A 268 -1.56 -12.76 -3.69
N VAL A 269 -1.01 -11.63 -3.25
CA VAL A 269 0.14 -11.63 -2.34
C VAL A 269 -0.37 -12.12 -0.99
N THR A 270 -0.01 -13.37 -0.70
CA THR A 270 -0.47 -14.19 0.43
C THR A 270 0.75 -14.50 1.28
N THR A 271 0.83 -13.95 2.48
CA THR A 271 1.70 -14.54 3.50
C THR A 271 1.34 -16.02 3.56
N SER A 272 2.31 -16.89 3.28
CA SER A 272 2.05 -18.30 3.07
C SER A 272 3.14 -19.15 3.68
N LEU A 273 2.75 -20.31 4.18
CA LEU A 273 3.64 -21.32 4.75
C LEU A 273 3.41 -22.64 4.03
N ARG A 274 4.50 -23.34 3.70
CA ARG A 274 4.46 -24.77 3.38
C ARG A 274 5.39 -25.53 4.31
N ALA A 275 5.19 -26.84 4.41
CA ALA A 275 6.09 -27.74 5.10
C ALA A 275 6.94 -28.58 4.13
N LEU A 276 8.12 -28.96 4.60
CA LEU A 276 8.95 -30.04 4.08
C LEU A 276 9.20 -31.04 5.21
N HIS A 277 8.96 -32.33 4.94
CA HIS A 277 9.38 -33.38 5.85
C HIS A 277 10.76 -33.90 5.44
N ALA A 278 11.80 -33.60 6.21
CA ALA A 278 13.20 -33.96 5.96
C ALA A 278 13.79 -34.92 7.01
N SER A 279 12.96 -35.61 7.80
CA SER A 279 13.42 -36.59 8.80
C SER A 279 13.36 -38.01 8.22
N PRO A 280 14.51 -38.65 7.95
CA PRO A 280 14.60 -39.89 7.14
C PRO A 280 13.93 -41.11 7.77
N GLN A 281 13.90 -41.20 9.09
CA GLN A 281 13.43 -42.37 9.83
C GLN A 281 12.10 -42.10 10.56
N ALA A 282 11.54 -40.91 10.40
CA ALA A 282 10.26 -40.57 11.00
C ALA A 282 9.11 -41.12 10.15
N PRO A 283 8.00 -41.55 10.78
CA PRO A 283 6.74 -41.76 10.07
C PRO A 283 6.26 -40.43 9.48
N ALA A 284 5.24 -40.50 8.61
CA ALA A 284 4.58 -39.29 8.11
C ALA A 284 4.13 -38.39 9.27
N VAL A 285 4.15 -37.08 9.03
CA VAL A 285 3.86 -36.07 10.05
C VAL A 285 2.70 -35.17 9.64
N ASP A 286 1.96 -34.68 10.63
CA ASP A 286 1.00 -33.60 10.46
C ASP A 286 1.65 -32.27 10.86
N LEU A 287 1.41 -31.21 10.10
CA LEU A 287 1.79 -29.85 10.45
C LEU A 287 0.56 -29.11 10.97
N LEU A 288 0.65 -28.57 12.17
CA LEU A 288 -0.36 -27.72 12.75
C LEU A 288 0.15 -26.29 12.89
N ILE A 289 -0.71 -25.32 12.61
CA ILE A 289 -0.49 -23.89 12.81
C ILE A 289 -1.59 -23.40 13.72
N ASP A 290 -1.22 -22.76 14.84
CA ASP A 290 -2.19 -22.29 15.85
C ASP A 290 -3.16 -23.41 16.27
N ASP A 291 -2.59 -24.59 16.56
CA ASP A 291 -3.29 -25.82 16.93
C ASP A 291 -4.26 -26.38 15.88
N THR A 292 -4.30 -25.79 14.69
CA THR A 292 -5.11 -26.25 13.57
C THR A 292 -4.26 -27.07 12.60
N SER A 293 -4.68 -28.29 12.27
CA SER A 293 -3.99 -29.12 11.27
C SER A 293 -4.10 -28.50 9.88
N THR A 294 -2.96 -28.06 9.36
CA THR A 294 -2.85 -27.39 8.05
C THR A 294 -2.34 -28.34 6.97
N VAL A 295 -1.50 -29.32 7.35
CA VAL A 295 -1.01 -30.37 6.45
C VAL A 295 -1.16 -31.70 7.16
N SER A 296 -1.77 -32.68 6.50
CA SER A 296 -1.93 -34.03 7.02
C SER A 296 -1.06 -35.03 6.27
N ALA A 297 -0.47 -35.99 6.98
CA ALA A 297 0.26 -37.14 6.45
C ALA A 297 1.37 -36.77 5.45
N LEU A 298 2.19 -35.75 5.77
CA LEU A 298 3.30 -35.33 4.93
C LEU A 298 4.42 -36.39 4.99
N SER A 299 4.66 -37.06 3.86
CA SER A 299 5.70 -38.10 3.72
C SER A 299 7.10 -37.52 3.49
N PHE A 300 8.12 -38.32 3.81
CA PHE A 300 9.53 -37.91 3.71
C PHE A 300 9.93 -37.40 2.32
N GLY A 301 10.53 -36.21 2.32
CA GLY A 301 11.06 -35.41 1.23
C GLY A 301 10.01 -34.82 0.30
N ASN A 302 8.73 -34.85 0.68
CA ASN A 302 7.69 -34.10 -0.01
C ASN A 302 7.49 -32.72 0.62
N PHE A 303 7.11 -31.77 -0.22
CA PHE A 303 6.58 -30.48 0.21
C PHE A 303 5.06 -30.57 0.29
N SER A 304 4.47 -29.84 1.24
CA SER A 304 3.04 -29.54 1.20
C SER A 304 2.75 -28.45 0.15
N GLU A 305 1.47 -28.29 -0.16
CA GLU A 305 1.01 -27.04 -0.77
C GLU A 305 1.21 -25.86 0.20
N ARG A 306 1.27 -24.65 -0.35
CA ARG A 306 1.36 -23.43 0.45
C ARG A 306 -0.02 -23.10 1.01
N ALA A 307 -0.11 -23.04 2.33
CA ALA A 307 -1.28 -22.55 3.04
C ALA A 307 -1.13 -21.06 3.34
N ALA A 308 -2.22 -20.30 3.20
CA ALA A 308 -2.25 -18.91 3.65
C ALA A 308 -2.20 -18.87 5.19
N VAL A 309 -1.35 -18.00 5.73
CA VAL A 309 -1.20 -17.80 7.18
C VAL A 309 -1.22 -16.32 7.47
N MET A 310 -1.85 -15.87 8.57
CA MET A 310 -1.81 -14.45 8.89
C MET A 310 -0.45 -14.07 9.49
N GLU A 311 -0.13 -12.79 9.43
CA GLU A 311 1.08 -12.23 10.06
C GLU A 311 0.99 -12.22 11.59
N GLY A 312 2.14 -12.22 12.25
CA GLY A 312 2.27 -12.23 13.71
C GLY A 312 2.91 -13.50 14.26
N MET A 313 2.96 -13.62 15.60
CA MET A 313 3.48 -14.81 16.25
C MET A 313 2.51 -15.98 16.06
N ARG A 314 3.01 -17.07 15.48
CA ARG A 314 2.26 -18.31 15.25
C ARG A 314 2.91 -19.47 15.94
N SER A 315 2.08 -20.35 16.50
CA SER A 315 2.57 -21.64 16.96
C SER A 315 2.62 -22.59 15.76
N VAL A 316 3.74 -23.30 15.62
CA VAL A 316 3.90 -24.37 14.63
C VAL A 316 4.21 -25.64 15.40
N LYS A 317 3.37 -26.65 15.20
CA LYS A 317 3.53 -27.98 15.80
C LYS A 317 3.66 -29.03 14.71
N ILE A 318 4.44 -30.05 15.02
CA ILE A 318 4.55 -31.26 14.20
C ILE A 318 4.07 -32.41 15.06
N ASN A 319 3.08 -33.15 14.57
CA ASN A 319 2.56 -34.35 15.20
C ASN A 319 2.91 -35.59 14.38
N VAL A 320 2.95 -36.75 15.01
CA VAL A 320 2.91 -38.03 14.28
C VAL A 320 1.56 -38.12 13.56
N ALA A 321 1.57 -38.42 12.26
CA ALA A 321 0.38 -38.33 11.42
C ALA A 321 -0.80 -39.13 11.98
N GLY A 322 -1.99 -38.51 12.01
CA GLY A 322 -3.21 -39.10 12.51
C GLY A 322 -3.28 -39.25 14.03
N THR A 323 -2.36 -38.63 14.78
CA THR A 323 -2.32 -38.65 16.25
C THR A 323 -2.18 -37.25 16.83
N SER A 324 -2.41 -37.11 18.14
CA SER A 324 -2.14 -35.87 18.90
C SER A 324 -0.73 -35.82 19.50
N THR A 325 0.14 -36.78 19.17
CA THR A 325 1.50 -36.85 19.72
C THR A 325 2.38 -35.80 19.06
N THR A 326 2.56 -34.67 19.74
CA THR A 326 3.46 -33.59 19.30
C THR A 326 4.91 -33.99 19.49
N VAL A 327 5.64 -34.09 18.38
CA VAL A 327 7.09 -34.36 18.35
C VAL A 327 7.91 -33.07 18.37
N LEU A 328 7.30 -31.94 18.00
CA LEU A 328 7.92 -30.62 18.10
C LEU A 328 6.87 -29.51 18.19
N SER A 329 7.14 -28.50 19.01
CA SER A 329 6.36 -27.26 19.09
C SER A 329 7.29 -26.05 19.11
N ALA A 330 7.03 -25.06 18.26
CA ALA A 330 7.78 -23.81 18.19
C ALA A 330 6.82 -22.62 18.02
N THR A 331 7.26 -21.43 18.41
CA THR A 331 6.57 -20.17 18.08
C THR A 331 7.44 -19.38 17.12
N ILE A 332 6.85 -18.90 16.02
CA ILE A 332 7.55 -18.18 14.96
C ILE A 332 6.86 -16.86 14.65
N THR A 333 7.63 -15.82 14.36
CA THR A 333 7.08 -14.53 13.92
C THR A 333 6.97 -14.54 12.41
N ILE A 334 5.74 -14.57 11.90
CA ILE A 334 5.44 -14.48 10.49
C ILE A 334 5.33 -13.01 10.08
N ALA A 335 6.24 -12.56 9.21
CA ALA A 335 6.14 -11.22 8.59
C ALA A 335 5.14 -11.21 7.43
N LYS A 336 4.51 -10.05 7.20
CA LYS A 336 3.63 -9.79 6.07
C LYS A 336 4.29 -10.04 4.71
N ASP A 337 3.48 -10.36 3.72
CA ASP A 337 3.85 -10.50 2.30
C ASP A 337 5.06 -11.42 2.08
N THR A 338 5.21 -12.41 2.96
CA THR A 338 6.39 -13.28 2.97
C THR A 338 5.95 -14.73 2.88
N ALA A 339 6.56 -15.47 1.96
CA ALA A 339 6.44 -16.91 1.90
C ALA A 339 7.48 -17.56 2.82
N TYR A 340 7.09 -18.63 3.49
CA TYR A 340 7.94 -19.39 4.40
C TYR A 340 7.91 -20.87 4.06
N THR A 341 9.02 -21.54 4.31
CA THR A 341 9.12 -23.00 4.31
C THR A 341 9.50 -23.47 5.71
N ALA A 342 8.60 -24.16 6.40
CA ALA A 342 8.91 -24.89 7.63
C ALA A 342 9.46 -26.27 7.28
N VAL A 343 10.51 -26.70 7.95
CA VAL A 343 11.17 -27.98 7.66
C VAL A 343 11.31 -28.77 8.95
N ALA A 344 10.79 -29.99 8.97
CA ALA A 344 10.99 -30.97 10.04
C ALA A 344 12.17 -31.88 9.69
N TYR A 345 13.23 -31.95 10.49
CA TYR A 345 14.45 -32.70 10.11
C TYR A 345 15.11 -33.40 11.30
N ASP A 346 16.19 -34.14 11.02
CA ASP A 346 16.94 -35.01 11.95
C ASP A 346 16.26 -36.36 12.19
N THR A 347 16.75 -37.18 13.11
CA THR A 347 16.18 -38.49 13.48
C THR A 347 14.91 -38.33 14.34
N PRO A 348 14.02 -39.34 14.41
CA PRO A 348 12.82 -39.29 15.27
C PRO A 348 13.10 -38.99 16.73
N ALA A 349 14.25 -39.45 17.24
CA ALA A 349 14.67 -39.23 18.62
C ALA A 349 15.22 -37.81 18.88
N SER A 350 15.62 -37.10 17.82
CA SER A 350 16.25 -35.77 17.91
C SER A 350 15.59 -34.75 16.96
N LEU A 351 14.29 -34.92 16.70
CA LEU A 351 13.57 -34.16 15.68
C LEU A 351 13.63 -32.65 15.95
N LYS A 352 13.96 -31.87 14.92
CA LYS A 352 14.10 -30.41 14.96
C LYS A 352 13.25 -29.75 13.89
N ALA A 353 13.01 -28.44 14.04
CA ALA A 353 12.47 -27.63 12.95
C ALA A 353 13.35 -26.45 12.60
N LEU A 354 13.30 -26.11 11.33
CA LEU A 354 13.89 -24.92 10.73
C LEU A 354 12.80 -24.19 9.96
N VAL A 355 12.69 -22.87 10.14
CA VAL A 355 11.81 -22.04 9.33
C VAL A 355 12.65 -21.11 8.48
N LEU A 356 12.44 -21.20 7.17
CA LEU A 356 13.13 -20.41 6.19
C LEU A 356 12.19 -19.39 5.59
N LYS A 357 12.65 -18.15 5.53
CA LYS A 357 12.04 -17.13 4.69
C LYS A 357 12.37 -17.44 3.23
N ASP A 358 11.35 -17.63 2.42
CA ASP A 358 11.49 -17.78 0.96
C ASP A 358 11.66 -16.36 0.37
N GLU A 359 12.71 -16.15 -0.42
CA GLU A 359 12.94 -14.85 -1.07
C GLU A 359 12.08 -14.75 -2.33
N VAL A 360 11.22 -13.72 -2.35
CA VAL A 360 10.39 -13.31 -3.47
C VAL A 360 10.71 -11.86 -3.79
N LYS A 361 11.82 -11.65 -4.50
CA LYS A 361 12.16 -10.32 -5.04
C LYS A 361 11.75 -10.26 -6.51
N PRO A 362 11.14 -9.16 -6.98
CA PRO A 362 10.89 -8.96 -8.40
C PRO A 362 12.22 -8.93 -9.17
N VAL A 363 12.21 -9.58 -10.32
CA VAL A 363 13.40 -9.83 -11.16
C VAL A 363 13.39 -8.94 -12.38
N PHE A 364 14.55 -8.35 -12.71
CA PHE A 364 14.76 -7.59 -13.94
C PHE A 364 15.44 -8.45 -15.02
N ALA A 365 15.18 -8.15 -16.30
CA ALA A 365 15.88 -8.78 -17.43
C ALA A 365 17.41 -8.52 -17.32
N GLY A 366 18.23 -9.58 -17.46
CA GLY A 366 19.68 -9.52 -17.21
C GLY A 366 20.15 -10.04 -15.85
N ALA A 367 19.26 -10.37 -14.91
CA ALA A 367 19.61 -10.87 -13.58
C ALA A 367 20.33 -12.24 -13.53
N ARG A 368 21.19 -12.43 -12.51
CA ARG A 368 21.76 -13.75 -12.14
C ARG A 368 20.67 -14.64 -11.53
N GLY A 369 20.88 -15.95 -11.48
CA GLY A 369 20.05 -16.85 -10.66
C GLY A 369 20.67 -17.02 -9.27
N TYR A 370 19.84 -17.28 -8.27
CA TYR A 370 20.27 -17.33 -6.87
C TYR A 370 20.08 -18.72 -6.29
N ILE A 371 21.12 -19.26 -5.64
CA ILE A 371 21.07 -20.58 -5.00
C ILE A 371 21.45 -20.41 -3.53
N ARG A 372 20.66 -20.97 -2.62
CA ARG A 372 21.10 -21.26 -1.25
C ARG A 372 21.06 -22.76 -1.00
N ILE A 373 21.93 -23.24 -0.12
CA ILE A 373 21.99 -24.66 0.26
C ILE A 373 21.66 -24.78 1.76
N VAL A 374 20.79 -25.73 2.08
CA VAL A 374 20.38 -26.08 3.44
C VAL A 374 20.85 -27.49 3.73
N ASN A 375 21.74 -27.64 4.71
CA ASN A 375 22.28 -28.93 5.10
C ASN A 375 21.45 -29.53 6.24
N LEU A 376 20.67 -30.57 5.94
CA LEU A 376 19.82 -31.31 6.88
C LEU A 376 20.14 -32.81 6.85
N ILE A 377 21.35 -33.18 6.42
CA ILE A 377 21.78 -34.57 6.38
C ILE A 377 22.03 -35.02 7.82
N SER A 378 21.32 -36.06 8.24
CA SER A 378 21.44 -36.65 9.59
C SER A 378 22.60 -37.64 9.62
N ASP A 379 23.18 -37.85 10.81
CA ASP A 379 24.20 -38.89 11.08
C ASP A 379 25.50 -38.79 10.24
N VAL A 380 25.86 -37.59 9.77
CA VAL A 380 27.12 -37.38 9.05
C VAL A 380 28.29 -37.39 10.01
N GLN A 381 29.37 -38.11 9.67
CA GLN A 381 30.66 -37.96 10.35
C GLN A 381 31.41 -36.76 9.76
N GLY A 382 31.81 -35.81 10.62
CA GLY A 382 32.50 -34.60 10.17
C GLY A 382 31.60 -33.66 9.36
N THR A 383 32.20 -32.92 8.42
CA THR A 383 31.50 -31.88 7.64
C THR A 383 31.24 -32.34 6.22
N ALA A 384 29.97 -32.31 5.79
CA ALA A 384 29.62 -32.52 4.39
C ALA A 384 30.16 -31.37 3.52
N THR A 385 30.67 -31.71 2.34
CA THR A 385 31.25 -30.75 1.39
C THR A 385 30.34 -30.59 0.19
N PHE A 386 30.09 -29.34 -0.19
CA PHE A 386 29.15 -28.98 -1.26
C PHE A 386 29.88 -28.27 -2.40
N THR A 387 29.52 -28.62 -3.64
CA THR A 387 30.03 -27.97 -4.86
C THR A 387 28.87 -27.64 -5.80
N GLY A 388 29.12 -26.75 -6.78
CA GLY A 388 28.13 -26.41 -7.81
C GLY A 388 27.26 -25.19 -7.51
N SER A 389 27.53 -24.46 -6.42
CA SER A 389 27.00 -23.13 -6.12
C SER A 389 28.14 -22.17 -5.77
N SER A 390 27.96 -20.88 -6.02
CA SER A 390 28.86 -19.82 -5.55
C SER A 390 28.86 -19.63 -4.02
N THR A 391 27.87 -20.18 -3.33
CA THR A 391 27.81 -20.30 -1.87
C THR A 391 27.95 -21.75 -1.43
N GLY A 392 28.72 -21.99 -0.36
CA GLY A 392 28.72 -23.27 0.34
C GLY A 392 27.39 -23.53 1.07
N ALA A 393 27.28 -24.65 1.77
CA ALA A 393 26.14 -24.92 2.64
C ALA A 393 26.28 -24.25 4.01
N GLY A 394 25.14 -24.03 4.66
CA GLY A 394 25.12 -23.70 6.09
C GLY A 394 25.62 -24.88 6.93
N ALA A 395 25.93 -24.61 8.20
CA ALA A 395 26.08 -25.66 9.19
C ALA A 395 24.80 -26.52 9.27
N PHE A 396 24.90 -27.74 9.81
CA PHE A 396 23.74 -28.61 9.98
C PHE A 396 22.58 -27.88 10.67
N GLY A 397 21.38 -27.95 10.07
CA GLY A 397 20.20 -27.26 10.57
C GLY A 397 20.12 -25.75 10.25
N THR A 398 21.00 -25.23 9.41
CA THR A 398 20.99 -23.82 8.98
C THR A 398 21.00 -23.69 7.46
N ALA A 399 20.55 -22.53 6.98
CA ALA A 399 20.62 -22.16 5.57
C ALA A 399 21.80 -21.22 5.33
N ALA A 400 22.56 -21.46 4.26
CA ALA A 400 23.49 -20.46 3.74
C ALA A 400 22.71 -19.24 3.19
N PRO A 401 23.35 -18.06 3.10
CA PRO A 401 22.81 -16.97 2.30
C PRO A 401 22.72 -17.37 0.82
N TYR A 402 21.86 -16.68 0.06
CA TYR A 402 21.77 -16.87 -1.39
C TYR A 402 23.04 -16.39 -2.08
N GLY A 403 23.62 -17.26 -2.90
CA GLY A 403 24.75 -16.97 -3.77
C GLY A 403 24.32 -16.68 -5.20
N GLU A 404 24.99 -15.73 -5.84
CA GLU A 404 24.77 -15.39 -7.25
C GLU A 404 25.43 -16.39 -8.19
N ASN A 405 24.68 -16.86 -9.19
CA ASN A 405 25.13 -17.85 -10.14
C ASN A 405 24.71 -17.46 -11.56
N SER A 406 25.54 -17.77 -12.56
CA SER A 406 25.15 -17.64 -13.97
C SER A 406 23.93 -18.51 -14.27
N PRO A 407 22.87 -18.01 -14.94
CA PRO A 407 21.71 -18.82 -15.35
C PRO A 407 22.09 -20.00 -16.26
N GLY A 408 21.19 -20.97 -16.38
CA GLY A 408 21.34 -22.17 -17.22
C GLY A 408 21.43 -23.46 -16.40
N SER A 409 21.88 -24.54 -17.05
CA SER A 409 22.00 -25.85 -16.39
C SER A 409 23.00 -25.82 -15.24
N LYS A 410 22.54 -26.25 -14.06
CA LYS A 410 23.34 -26.35 -12.82
C LYS A 410 23.25 -27.74 -12.25
N SER A 411 24.30 -28.15 -11.56
CA SER A 411 24.32 -29.34 -10.73
C SER A 411 24.92 -28.98 -9.38
N VAL A 412 24.22 -29.26 -8.29
CA VAL A 412 24.75 -29.18 -6.94
C VAL A 412 25.07 -30.58 -6.48
N THR A 413 26.26 -30.77 -5.91
CA THR A 413 26.75 -32.06 -5.42
C THR A 413 27.14 -31.94 -3.97
N VAL A 414 26.81 -32.97 -3.18
CA VAL A 414 27.27 -33.13 -1.80
C VAL A 414 28.08 -34.41 -1.66
N SER A 415 29.23 -34.31 -0.99
CA SER A 415 30.06 -35.44 -0.57
C SER A 415 30.12 -35.46 0.96
N TYR A 416 29.93 -36.62 1.58
CA TYR A 416 29.84 -36.77 3.03
C TYR A 416 30.43 -38.10 3.50
N ALA A 417 31.01 -38.12 4.71
CA ALA A 417 31.43 -39.37 5.32
C ALA A 417 30.24 -40.04 6.03
N THR A 418 30.13 -41.36 5.85
CA THR A 418 29.07 -42.18 6.46
C THR A 418 29.22 -42.26 7.98
N ALA A 419 28.10 -42.50 8.68
CA ALA A 419 28.02 -42.52 10.14
C ALA A 419 29.05 -43.46 10.83
N THR A 420 29.44 -44.54 10.14
CA THR A 420 30.35 -45.59 10.63
C THR A 420 31.82 -45.35 10.24
N GLY A 421 32.11 -44.30 9.46
CA GLY A 421 33.46 -44.02 8.94
C GLY A 421 33.95 -45.00 7.86
N GLN A 422 33.09 -45.92 7.41
CA GLN A 422 33.44 -47.03 6.50
C GLN A 422 33.33 -46.66 4.99
N GLY A 423 33.14 -45.37 4.66
CA GLY A 423 33.05 -44.92 3.27
C GLY A 423 32.56 -43.48 3.09
N GLN A 424 32.68 -42.99 1.86
CA GLN A 424 32.17 -41.68 1.40
C GLN A 424 30.88 -41.89 0.60
N GLY A 425 29.82 -41.17 0.97
CA GLY A 425 28.59 -41.08 0.18
C GLY A 425 28.59 -39.81 -0.67
N GLN A 426 27.90 -39.87 -1.81
CA GLN A 426 27.72 -38.73 -2.70
C GLN A 426 26.29 -38.66 -3.20
N ALA A 427 25.74 -37.45 -3.31
CA ALA A 427 24.48 -37.18 -3.97
C ALA A 427 24.58 -35.92 -4.82
N ALA A 428 23.88 -35.88 -5.95
CA ALA A 428 23.86 -34.75 -6.86
C ALA A 428 22.43 -34.46 -7.32
N VAL A 429 22.14 -33.20 -7.64
CA VAL A 429 20.90 -32.80 -8.29
C VAL A 429 21.17 -31.80 -9.39
N GLY A 430 20.70 -32.13 -10.60
CA GLY A 430 20.70 -31.24 -11.75
C GLY A 430 19.40 -30.45 -11.83
N PHE A 431 19.48 -29.17 -12.19
CA PHE A 431 18.30 -28.33 -12.44
C PHE A 431 18.67 -27.16 -13.36
N ASN A 432 17.65 -26.60 -14.03
CA ASN A 432 17.84 -25.38 -14.82
C ASN A 432 17.62 -24.15 -13.93
N LEU A 433 18.67 -23.35 -13.76
CA LEU A 433 18.61 -22.11 -13.00
C LEU A 433 18.11 -20.98 -13.89
N GLU A 434 16.87 -20.56 -13.67
CA GLU A 434 16.26 -19.45 -14.40
C GLU A 434 16.76 -18.09 -13.88
N GLN A 435 16.92 -17.13 -14.81
CA GLN A 435 17.33 -15.76 -14.51
C GLN A 435 16.45 -15.12 -13.43
N GLY A 436 17.11 -14.55 -12.41
CA GLY A 436 16.56 -13.90 -11.21
C GLY A 436 15.73 -14.75 -10.27
N ASN A 437 15.58 -16.04 -10.55
CA ASN A 437 14.85 -16.90 -9.64
C ASN A 437 15.74 -17.37 -8.48
N TYR A 438 15.08 -17.59 -7.35
CA TYR A 438 15.70 -18.03 -6.10
C TYR A 438 15.40 -19.50 -5.91
N TYR A 439 16.44 -20.30 -5.69
CA TYR A 439 16.33 -21.73 -5.48
C TYR A 439 16.97 -22.11 -4.14
N THR A 440 16.30 -22.97 -3.39
CA THR A 440 16.86 -23.64 -2.24
C THR A 440 17.14 -25.09 -2.59
N VAL A 441 18.39 -25.51 -2.39
CA VAL A 441 18.77 -26.93 -2.43
C VAL A 441 18.80 -27.47 -1.01
N TYR A 442 17.90 -28.40 -0.72
CA TYR A 442 17.82 -29.11 0.56
C TYR A 442 18.59 -30.43 0.45
N ALA A 443 19.61 -30.59 1.28
CA ALA A 443 20.27 -31.87 1.48
C ALA A 443 19.61 -32.58 2.66
N ILE A 444 18.88 -33.65 2.39
CA ILE A 444 18.08 -34.37 3.38
C ILE A 444 18.43 -35.87 3.35
N GLY A 445 18.06 -36.61 4.38
CA GLY A 445 18.33 -38.04 4.49
C GLY A 445 19.29 -38.37 5.62
N SER A 446 19.61 -39.65 5.79
CA SER A 446 20.59 -40.12 6.77
C SER A 446 21.84 -40.64 6.07
N ALA A 447 23.02 -40.37 6.65
CA ALA A 447 24.30 -40.92 6.23
C ALA A 447 24.60 -42.31 6.85
N THR A 448 23.60 -42.96 7.47
CA THR A 448 23.66 -44.36 7.87
C THR A 448 23.34 -45.28 6.69
N SER A 449 24.08 -46.38 6.54
CA SER A 449 23.83 -47.39 5.50
C SER A 449 22.59 -48.25 5.74
N ALA A 450 21.94 -48.13 6.90
CA ALA A 450 20.85 -48.99 7.37
C ALA A 450 19.48 -48.29 7.46
N GLY A 451 19.40 -46.99 7.18
CA GLY A 451 18.15 -46.23 7.29
C GLY A 451 17.29 -46.29 6.03
N SER A 452 15.97 -46.41 6.20
CA SER A 452 15.01 -45.98 5.18
C SER A 452 15.30 -44.51 4.83
N ASN A 453 15.47 -44.20 3.55
CA ASN A 453 15.78 -42.87 3.00
C ASN A 453 17.27 -42.40 3.08
N PRO A 454 18.11 -42.79 2.10
CA PRO A 454 19.50 -42.31 2.00
C PRO A 454 19.56 -40.81 1.65
N VAL A 455 20.76 -40.22 1.81
CA VAL A 455 21.02 -38.82 1.47
C VAL A 455 20.63 -38.51 0.03
N ARG A 456 19.83 -37.47 -0.16
CA ARG A 456 19.46 -36.93 -1.47
C ARG A 456 19.34 -35.42 -1.42
N LEU A 457 19.45 -34.81 -2.59
CA LEU A 457 19.25 -33.37 -2.77
C LEU A 457 17.89 -33.12 -3.41
N ILE A 458 17.15 -32.17 -2.87
CA ILE A 458 15.86 -31.71 -3.40
C ILE A 458 15.97 -30.23 -3.71
N VAL A 459 15.51 -29.84 -4.89
CA VAL A 459 15.52 -28.45 -5.33
C VAL A 459 14.12 -27.87 -5.21
N SER A 460 14.01 -26.74 -4.53
CA SER A 460 12.82 -25.90 -4.50
C SER A 460 13.10 -24.61 -5.25
N ARG A 461 12.13 -24.16 -6.03
CA ARG A 461 12.06 -22.77 -6.49
C ARG A 461 11.26 -21.96 -5.48
N ASP A 462 11.91 -20.96 -4.90
CA ASP A 462 11.33 -20.15 -3.82
C ASP A 462 10.56 -18.96 -4.39
N SER A 463 10.99 -18.45 -5.55
CA SER A 463 10.41 -17.29 -6.23
C SER A 463 9.10 -17.56 -6.98
N LYS A 464 8.62 -18.81 -7.04
CA LYS A 464 7.35 -19.14 -7.70
C LYS A 464 6.22 -19.11 -6.68
N ALA A 465 5.41 -18.06 -6.69
CA ALA A 465 4.03 -18.15 -6.20
C ALA A 465 3.25 -19.11 -7.14
N PRO A 466 2.31 -19.92 -6.63
CA PRO A 466 1.50 -20.82 -7.46
C PRO A 466 0.84 -20.10 -8.64
#